data_AF-A0ABD3VLX8-F1
#
_entry.id   AF-A0ABD3VLX8-F1
#
_cell.length_a   1.000
_cell.length_b   1.000
_cell.length_c   1.000
_cell.angle_alpha   90.00
_cell.angle_beta   90.00
_cell.angle_gamma   90.00
#
_symmetry.space_group_name_H-M   'P 1'
#
loop_
_entity.id
_entity.type
_entity.pdbx_description
1 polymer ?
#
loop_
_entity_poly.entity_id
_entity_poly.type
_entity_poly.pdbx_seq_one_letter_code
_entity_poly.pdbx_strand_id
1 'polypeptide(L)'
;PEDEVSLVDYSTDNEISLVDYSNDNKVSLVDYSPEIEVSLVDYSTDNEVSLFDYSPEIEVSLFDNSTDNEVSLVDYCPEIEVSLVDYSTDNEVSLIDYSPEIEVSVVAYCP
;
A
#
# COMPACT_ATOMS: atom_id res chain seq x y z
N PRO A 1 17.77 10.55 -0.83
CA PRO A 1 17.39 10.65 -2.27
C PRO A 1 15.87 10.62 -2.33
N GLU A 2 15.26 11.15 -3.38
CA GLU A 2 13.82 11.07 -3.55
C GLU A 2 13.56 10.02 -4.63
N ASP A 3 12.74 9.02 -4.31
CA ASP A 3 12.34 7.95 -5.22
C ASP A 3 10.82 8.00 -5.41
N GLU A 4 10.39 8.02 -6.68
CA GLU A 4 8.97 8.09 -7.07
C GLU A 4 8.65 6.94 -8.02
N VAL A 5 7.66 6.14 -7.65
CA VAL A 5 7.14 5.05 -8.49
C VAL A 5 5.67 5.30 -8.77
N SER A 6 5.33 5.37 -10.06
CA SER A 6 3.95 5.41 -10.52
C SER A 6 3.71 4.29 -11.52
N LEU A 7 2.72 3.44 -11.23
CA LEU A 7 2.29 2.35 -12.10
C LEU A 7 0.80 2.48 -12.40
N VAL A 8 0.45 2.24 -13.66
CA VAL A 8 -0.93 2.01 -14.08
C VAL A 8 -0.94 0.72 -14.91
N ASP A 9 -1.62 -0.31 -14.44
CA ASP A 9 -1.70 -1.61 -15.11
C ASP A 9 -3.16 -2.02 -15.42
N TYR A 10 -3.32 -2.84 -16.47
CA TYR A 10 -4.57 -3.39 -16.98
C TYR A 10 -4.40 -4.87 -17.36
N SER A 11 -3.52 -5.57 -16.64
CA SER A 11 -3.22 -6.97 -16.90
C SER A 11 -4.28 -7.90 -16.31
N THR A 12 -4.12 -9.21 -16.53
CA THR A 12 -5.06 -10.20 -15.98
C THR A 12 -4.76 -10.50 -14.52
N ASP A 13 -3.49 -10.53 -14.12
CA ASP A 13 -3.07 -10.85 -12.75
C ASP A 13 -1.78 -10.04 -12.48
N ASN A 14 -1.72 -9.34 -11.35
CA ASN A 14 -0.57 -8.48 -11.02
C ASN A 14 0.07 -8.85 -9.70
N GLU A 15 1.40 -8.89 -9.70
CA GLU A 15 2.21 -9.03 -8.50
C GLU A 15 3.22 -7.87 -8.50
N ILE A 16 3.10 -6.98 -7.51
CA ILE A 16 3.94 -5.79 -7.39
C ILE A 16 4.74 -5.91 -6.11
N SER A 17 6.07 -5.95 -6.25
CA SER A 17 7.01 -5.96 -5.13
C SER A 17 7.96 -4.78 -5.24
N LEU A 18 8.01 -3.94 -4.20
CA LEU A 18 8.91 -2.79 -4.10
C LEU A 18 9.66 -2.80 -2.79
N VAL A 19 10.97 -2.53 -2.87
CA VAL A 19 11.81 -2.31 -1.70
C VAL A 19 12.60 -1.03 -1.94
N ASP A 20 12.44 -0.06 -1.04
CA ASP A 20 13.11 1.24 -1.16
C ASP A 20 13.91 1.62 0.11
N TYR A 21 14.96 2.40 -0.10
CA TYR A 21 15.91 2.87 0.93
C TYR A 21 16.27 4.34 0.72
N SER A 22 15.30 5.13 0.27
CA SER A 22 15.50 6.54 -0.04
C SER A 22 15.37 7.43 1.21
N ASN A 23 15.42 8.75 1.03
CA ASN A 23 15.00 9.64 2.12
C ASN A 23 13.50 9.88 2.05
N ASP A 24 12.98 10.03 0.83
CA ASP A 24 11.59 10.39 0.57
C ASP A 24 11.08 9.43 -0.52
N ASN A 25 10.08 8.62 -0.18
CA ASN A 25 9.51 7.63 -1.09
C ASN A 25 8.04 7.98 -1.38
N LYS A 26 7.69 8.00 -2.67
CA LYS A 26 6.30 8.13 -3.11
C LYS A 26 5.93 7.00 -4.06
N VAL A 27 4.95 6.19 -3.66
CA VAL A 27 4.41 5.11 -4.47
C VAL A 27 2.95 5.39 -4.81
N SER A 28 2.62 5.37 -6.10
CA SER A 28 1.24 5.46 -6.58
C SER A 28 0.95 4.31 -7.54
N LEU A 29 0.04 3.41 -7.15
CA LEU A 29 -0.38 2.28 -7.97
C LEU A 29 -1.86 2.43 -8.30
N VAL A 30 -2.17 2.24 -9.58
CA VAL A 30 -3.53 2.14 -10.09
C VAL A 30 -3.64 0.83 -10.86
N ASP A 31 -4.49 -0.07 -10.41
CA ASP A 31 -4.67 -1.36 -11.09
C ASP A 31 -6.14 -1.67 -11.45
N TYR A 32 -6.28 -2.45 -12.52
CA TYR A 32 -7.55 -2.87 -13.12
C TYR A 32 -7.46 -4.33 -13.57
N SER A 33 -7.10 -5.23 -12.65
CA SER A 33 -6.97 -6.66 -12.94
C SER A 33 -8.07 -7.49 -12.26
N PRO A 34 -8.19 -8.77 -12.63
CA PRO A 34 -8.91 -9.76 -11.84
C PRO A 34 -8.38 -10.00 -10.42
N GLU A 35 -7.07 -9.88 -10.21
CA GLU A 35 -6.39 -10.23 -8.96
C GLU A 35 -5.07 -9.45 -8.86
N ILE A 36 -4.85 -8.83 -7.70
CA ILE A 36 -3.61 -8.09 -7.42
C ILE A 36 -3.03 -8.42 -6.04
N GLU A 37 -1.73 -8.69 -6.03
CA GLU A 37 -0.90 -8.79 -4.82
C GLU A 37 0.11 -7.63 -4.80
N VAL A 38 0.11 -6.84 -3.72
CA VAL A 38 1.06 -5.75 -3.52
C VAL A 38 1.87 -5.97 -2.25
N SER A 39 3.19 -5.99 -2.39
CA SER A 39 4.14 -6.02 -1.28
C SER A 39 5.10 -4.82 -1.36
N LEU A 40 5.00 -3.90 -0.40
CA LEU A 40 5.93 -2.77 -0.29
C LEU A 40 6.70 -2.84 1.03
N VAL A 41 8.01 -2.61 0.94
CA VAL A 41 8.89 -2.47 2.08
C VAL A 41 9.66 -1.16 1.95
N ASP A 42 9.47 -0.24 2.89
CA ASP A 42 10.12 1.06 2.85
C ASP A 42 10.97 1.36 4.08
N TYR A 43 12.11 2.02 3.84
CA TYR A 43 13.04 2.51 4.84
C TYR A 43 13.45 3.94 4.48
N SER A 44 12.60 4.90 4.84
CA SER A 44 12.76 6.31 4.46
C SER A 44 12.71 7.24 5.68
N THR A 45 12.75 8.55 5.43
CA THR A 45 12.33 9.56 6.40
C THR A 45 10.84 9.82 6.24
N ASP A 46 10.40 10.03 5.00
CA ASP A 46 9.01 10.30 4.65
C ASP A 46 8.53 9.27 3.60
N ASN A 47 7.43 8.57 3.91
CA ASN A 47 6.78 7.61 3.01
C ASN A 47 5.35 8.05 2.67
N GLU A 48 5.00 8.00 1.37
CA GLU A 48 3.62 8.17 0.91
C GLU A 48 3.25 7.03 -0.05
N VAL A 49 2.25 6.23 0.33
CA VAL A 49 1.71 5.14 -0.50
C VAL A 49 0.25 5.44 -0.83
N SER A 50 -0.06 5.44 -2.12
CA SER A 50 -1.42 5.54 -2.63
C SER A 50 -1.74 4.36 -3.54
N LEU A 51 -2.67 3.50 -3.11
CA LEU A 51 -3.17 2.38 -3.92
C LEU A 51 -4.63 2.65 -4.28
N PHE A 52 -4.94 2.46 -5.56
CA PHE A 52 -6.29 2.55 -6.07
C PHE A 52 -6.55 1.36 -6.98
N ASP A 53 -7.56 0.56 -6.66
CA ASP A 53 -7.79 -0.67 -7.37
C ASP A 53 -9.27 -0.93 -7.72
N TYR A 54 -9.46 -1.73 -8.76
CA TYR A 54 -10.75 -2.24 -9.22
C TYR A 54 -10.63 -3.73 -9.60
N SER A 55 -10.37 -4.58 -8.62
CA SER A 55 -10.29 -6.03 -8.80
C SER A 55 -11.47 -6.81 -8.19
N PRO A 56 -11.54 -8.11 -8.45
CA PRO A 56 -12.29 -9.06 -7.64
C PRO A 56 -11.68 -9.39 -6.27
N GLU A 57 -10.34 -9.43 -6.21
CA GLU A 57 -9.59 -9.89 -5.03
C GLU A 57 -8.28 -9.10 -4.92
N ILE A 58 -7.95 -8.65 -3.71
CA ILE A 58 -6.75 -7.88 -3.41
C ILE A 58 -6.08 -8.39 -2.15
N GLU A 59 -4.76 -8.54 -2.22
CA GLU A 59 -3.88 -8.66 -1.06
C GLU A 59 -2.85 -7.53 -1.03
N VAL A 60 -2.83 -6.75 0.05
CA VAL A 60 -1.87 -5.67 0.27
C VAL A 60 -1.09 -5.91 1.55
N SER A 61 0.23 -5.97 1.43
CA SER A 61 1.18 -6.07 2.53
C SER A 61 2.17 -4.91 2.50
N LEU A 62 2.12 -4.03 3.50
CA LEU A 62 3.05 -2.91 3.64
C LEU A 62 3.84 -3.04 4.93
N PHE A 63 5.16 -2.92 4.80
CA PHE A 63 6.08 -2.73 5.92
C PHE A 63 6.74 -1.36 5.77
N ASP A 64 6.60 -0.52 6.79
CA ASP A 64 7.19 0.80 6.80
C ASP A 64 8.09 1.02 8.02
N ASN A 65 9.25 1.64 7.77
CA ASN A 65 10.16 2.14 8.79
C ASN A 65 10.60 3.55 8.41
N SER A 66 9.69 4.51 8.61
CA SER A 66 9.92 5.93 8.33
C SER A 66 9.90 6.78 9.61
N THR A 67 10.07 8.10 9.47
CA THR A 67 9.67 9.05 10.51
C THR A 67 8.20 9.38 10.37
N ASP A 68 7.79 9.72 9.14
CA ASP A 68 6.42 10.08 8.77
C ASP A 68 5.91 9.13 7.67
N ASN A 69 4.76 8.48 7.89
CA ASN A 69 4.13 7.57 6.93
C ASN A 69 2.68 7.99 6.63
N GLU A 70 2.34 8.09 5.35
CA GLU A 70 0.96 8.24 4.87
C GLU A 70 0.58 7.11 3.91
N VAL A 71 -0.45 6.34 4.29
CA VAL A 71 -1.01 5.28 3.44
C VAL A 71 -2.47 5.59 3.10
N SER A 72 -2.77 5.65 1.82
CA SER A 72 -4.13 5.76 1.29
C SER A 72 -4.47 4.57 0.40
N LEU A 73 -5.50 3.83 0.78
CA LEU A 73 -6.04 2.70 0.03
C LEU A 73 -7.49 2.99 -0.36
N VAL A 74 -7.80 2.86 -1.64
CA VAL A 74 -9.17 2.99 -2.16
C VAL A 74 -9.48 1.81 -3.06
N ASP A 75 -10.55 1.10 -2.72
CA ASP A 75 -10.89 -0.13 -3.42
C ASP A 75 -12.40 -0.35 -3.63
N TYR A 76 -12.73 -1.08 -4.70
CA TYR A 76 -14.06 -1.51 -5.10
C TYR A 76 -14.11 -3.01 -5.45
N CYS A 77 -13.70 -3.90 -4.54
CA CYS A 77 -13.74 -5.35 -4.74
C CYS A 77 -14.90 -6.08 -4.01
N PRO A 78 -15.07 -7.38 -4.27
CA PRO A 78 -15.70 -8.35 -3.38
C PRO A 78 -14.90 -8.66 -2.09
N GLU A 79 -13.60 -8.86 -2.19
CA GLU A 79 -12.74 -9.34 -1.10
C GLU A 79 -11.42 -8.57 -1.07
N ILE A 80 -11.03 -8.08 0.12
CA ILE A 80 -9.77 -7.37 0.33
C ILE A 80 -9.09 -7.81 1.64
N GLU A 81 -7.78 -8.11 1.56
CA GLU A 81 -6.90 -8.33 2.71
C GLU A 81 -5.81 -7.25 2.76
N VAL A 82 -5.71 -6.55 3.89
CA VAL A 82 -4.69 -5.52 4.13
C VAL A 82 -3.90 -5.83 5.40
N SER A 83 -2.58 -5.91 5.26
CA SER A 83 -1.62 -6.05 6.34
C SER A 83 -0.66 -4.86 6.35
N LEU A 84 -0.63 -4.15 7.47
CA LEU A 84 0.21 -2.97 7.70
C LEU A 84 1.08 -3.21 8.94
N VAL A 85 2.39 -3.12 8.77
CA VAL A 85 3.35 -3.09 9.88
C VAL A 85 4.14 -1.79 9.78
N ASP A 86 3.98 -0.93 10.77
CA ASP A 86 4.54 0.42 10.74
C ASP A 86 5.38 0.70 11.99
N TYR A 87 6.58 1.25 11.81
CA TYR A 87 7.51 1.67 12.86
C TYR A 87 7.77 3.19 12.89
N SER A 88 6.89 3.98 12.27
CA SER A 88 6.98 5.43 12.17
C SER A 88 6.65 6.16 13.46
N THR A 89 7.13 7.41 13.54
CA THR A 89 6.80 8.32 14.64
C THR A 89 5.39 8.87 14.44
N ASP A 90 5.09 9.32 13.23
CA ASP A 90 3.78 9.81 12.82
C ASP A 90 3.26 8.94 11.66
N ASN A 91 2.06 8.38 11.84
CA ASN A 91 1.39 7.52 10.86
C ASN A 91 -0.03 8.01 10.58
N GLU A 92 -0.40 8.11 9.31
CA GLU A 92 -1.77 8.27 8.84
C GLU A 92 -2.14 7.14 7.89
N VAL A 93 -3.24 6.44 8.20
CA VAL A 93 -3.81 5.40 7.33
C VAL A 93 -5.25 5.76 7.01
N SER A 94 -5.55 5.86 5.73
CA SER A 94 -6.89 6.03 5.18
C SER A 94 -7.25 4.83 4.32
N LEU A 95 -8.35 4.16 4.67
CA LEU A 95 -8.92 3.07 3.87
C LEU A 95 -10.35 3.43 3.49
N ILE A 96 -10.61 3.48 2.19
CA ILE A 96 -11.94 3.61 1.62
C ILE A 96 -12.25 2.32 0.88
N ASP A 97 -13.06 1.48 1.51
CA ASP A 97 -13.44 0.18 0.98
C ASP A 97 -14.95 0.12 0.70
N TYR A 98 -15.30 -0.49 -0.43
CA TYR A 98 -16.68 -0.77 -0.83
C TYR A 98 -17.00 -2.27 -0.89
N SER A 99 -16.12 -3.10 -0.34
CA SER A 99 -16.21 -4.55 -0.37
C SER A 99 -17.20 -5.14 0.65
N PRO A 100 -17.88 -6.25 0.32
CA PRO A 100 -18.68 -7.00 1.28
C PRO A 100 -17.82 -7.72 2.34
N GLU A 101 -16.59 -8.12 2.00
CA GLU A 101 -15.65 -8.80 2.91
C GLU A 101 -14.31 -8.06 2.93
N ILE A 102 -13.86 -7.74 4.14
CA ILE A 102 -12.65 -6.95 4.39
C ILE A 102 -11.93 -7.48 5.62
N GLU A 103 -10.65 -7.81 5.46
CA GLU A 103 -9.74 -8.13 6.57
C GLU A 103 -8.62 -7.08 6.64
N VAL A 104 -8.48 -6.45 7.80
CA VAL A 104 -7.45 -5.42 8.02
C VAL A 104 -6.69 -5.73 9.31
N SER A 105 -5.37 -5.85 9.18
CA SER A 105 -4.43 -5.99 10.27
C SER A 105 -3.45 -4.83 10.26
N VAL A 106 -3.49 -3.99 11.31
CA VAL A 106 -2.53 -2.89 11.50
C VAL A 106 -1.75 -3.10 12.79
N VAL A 107 -0.43 -3.12 12.66
CA VAL A 107 0.51 -3.17 13.78
C VAL A 107 1.41 -1.93 13.69
N ALA A 108 1.13 -0.94 14.53
CA ALA A 108 1.92 0.29 14.62
C ALA A 108 2.80 0.29 15.88
N TYR A 109 4.07 0.64 15.71
CA TYR A 109 5.05 0.81 16.77
C TYR A 109 5.54 2.26 16.80
N CYS A 110 5.08 3.01 17.79
CA CYS A 110 5.59 4.36 18.04
C CYS A 110 6.85 4.28 18.95
N PRO A 111 8.03 4.74 18.50
CA PRO A 111 9.26 4.75 19.29
C PRO A 111 9.26 5.73 20.48
#